data_AF-A0A813IRM8-F1
#
_entry.id   AF-A0A813IRM8-F1
#
_cell.length_a   1.000
_cell.length_b   1.000
_cell.length_c   1.000
_cell.angle_alpha   90.00
_cell.angle_beta   90.00
_cell.angle_gamma   90.00
#
_symmetry.space_group_name_H-M   'P 1'
#
loop_
_entity.id
_entity.type
_entity.pdbx_description
1 polymer ?
#
loop_
_entity_poly.entity_id
_entity_poly.type
_entity_poly.pdbx_seq_one_letter_code
_entity_poly.pdbx_strand_id
1 'polypeptide(L)'
;CRPSSNCSQPLRAWSTGSRGRCGAKMLQIYKNEAITHVQREQMEIRQMELDWYTRNYDTMAMQAAMFAGFAFEQITEPVPEGTNKMLEVVYVVLTASTLGFELCVCMSCTFCCIFGKGLALRGPNGARSVHIAIDNLHK
;
A
#
# COMPACT_ATOMS: atom_id res chain seq x y z
N CYS A 1 5.29 42.42 24.05
CA CYS A 1 6.44 43.08 24.71
C CYS A 1 7.60 43.23 23.72
N ARG A 2 8.00 44.47 23.43
CA ARG A 2 9.31 44.85 22.87
C ARG A 2 9.94 45.82 23.90
N PRO A 3 11.27 45.89 24.06
CA PRO A 3 12.04 46.95 23.37
C PRO A 3 13.47 46.51 22.95
N SER A 4 13.98 46.95 21.78
CA SER A 4 15.00 48.04 21.57
C SER A 4 16.36 47.76 22.23
N SER A 5 17.47 47.53 21.52
CA SER A 5 18.33 48.51 20.82
C SER A 5 19.59 47.71 20.41
N ASN A 6 20.27 47.90 19.29
CA ASN A 6 21.16 49.03 19.06
C ASN A 6 21.76 48.88 17.65
N CYS A 7 21.60 49.90 16.81
CA CYS A 7 22.19 50.01 15.49
C CYS A 7 23.28 51.10 15.57
N SER A 8 24.55 50.73 15.43
CA SER A 8 25.66 51.66 15.17
C SER A 8 26.79 50.89 14.47
N GLN A 9 26.95 51.15 13.18
CA GLN A 9 28.02 50.61 12.31
C GLN A 9 29.37 51.32 12.58
N PRO A 10 30.54 50.89 12.03
CA PRO A 10 30.86 51.22 10.63
C PRO A 10 31.74 50.21 9.84
N LEU A 11 31.38 50.07 8.55
CA LEU A 11 32.24 50.02 7.36
C LEU A 11 33.64 49.35 7.47
N ARG A 12 33.75 48.13 6.93
CA ARG A 12 34.92 47.75 6.12
C ARG A 12 34.51 46.92 4.91
N ALA A 13 34.92 47.45 3.76
CA ALA A 13 34.72 46.97 2.41
C ALA A 13 35.05 45.48 2.23
N TRP A 14 34.17 44.76 1.53
CA TRP A 14 34.41 44.17 0.21
C TRP A 14 33.05 43.88 -0.42
N SER A 15 32.54 44.90 -1.11
CA SER A 15 31.37 44.78 -1.99
C SER A 15 31.85 44.42 -3.38
N THR A 16 32.03 43.12 -3.64
CA THR A 16 32.01 42.54 -5.00
C THR A 16 31.81 41.03 -4.89
N GLY A 17 30.67 40.51 -5.36
CA GLY A 17 30.54 39.09 -5.72
C GLY A 17 29.53 38.20 -4.97
N SER A 18 28.50 38.74 -4.28
CA SER A 18 27.52 37.90 -3.55
C SER A 18 26.07 38.01 -4.01
N ARG A 19 25.77 38.69 -5.12
CA ARG A 19 24.39 38.78 -5.66
C ARG A 19 23.92 37.51 -6.41
N GLY A 20 24.84 36.68 -6.91
CA GLY A 20 24.49 35.46 -7.68
C GLY A 20 24.12 34.22 -6.83
N ARG A 21 24.56 34.14 -5.56
CA ARG A 21 24.38 32.94 -4.72
C ARG A 21 23.01 32.84 -4.05
N CYS A 22 22.35 33.96 -3.77
CA CYS A 22 21.02 33.94 -3.15
C CYS A 22 19.93 33.54 -4.17
N GLY A 23 19.99 34.09 -5.38
CA GLY A 23 19.08 33.70 -6.48
C GLY A 23 19.23 32.23 -6.86
N ALA A 24 20.47 31.72 -6.94
CA ALA A 24 20.72 30.31 -7.18
C ALA A 24 20.16 29.40 -6.07
N LYS A 25 20.30 29.77 -4.79
CA LYS A 25 19.70 29.02 -3.66
C LYS A 25 18.17 29.04 -3.72
N MET A 26 17.57 30.18 -4.05
CA MET A 26 16.11 30.31 -4.15
C MET A 26 15.55 29.44 -5.28
N LEU A 27 16.22 29.40 -6.44
CA LEU A 27 15.83 28.56 -7.59
C LEU A 27 15.98 27.06 -7.30
N GLN A 28 16.98 26.66 -6.51
CA GLN A 28 17.11 25.27 -6.05
C GLN A 28 15.97 24.87 -5.10
N ILE A 29 15.47 25.79 -4.27
CA ILE A 29 14.29 25.53 -3.43
C ILE A 29 13.05 25.32 -4.30
N TYR A 30 12.77 26.21 -5.26
CA TYR A 30 11.65 26.03 -6.18
C TYR A 30 11.74 24.74 -7.01
N LYS A 31 12.96 24.37 -7.44
CA LYS A 31 13.21 23.09 -8.11
C LYS A 31 12.87 21.92 -7.19
N ASN A 32 13.34 21.93 -5.94
CA ASN A 32 13.09 20.86 -4.99
C ASN A 32 11.61 20.79 -4.58
N GLU A 33 10.94 21.93 -4.44
CA GLU A 33 9.51 22.02 -4.20
C GLU A 33 8.71 21.41 -5.35
N ALA A 34 9.03 21.77 -6.60
CA ALA A 34 8.40 21.20 -7.79
C ALA A 34 8.63 19.69 -7.91
N ILE A 35 9.86 19.21 -7.66
CA ILE A 35 10.17 17.77 -7.65
C ILE A 35 9.38 17.05 -6.56
N THR A 36 9.30 17.65 -5.36
CA THR A 36 8.57 17.07 -4.23
C THR A 36 7.07 17.02 -4.53
N HIS A 37 6.51 18.05 -5.18
CA HIS A 37 5.11 18.08 -5.58
C HIS A 37 4.77 16.95 -6.55
N VAL A 38 5.56 16.78 -7.62
CA VAL A 38 5.36 15.70 -8.60
C VAL A 38 5.53 14.32 -7.95
N GLN A 39 6.52 14.16 -7.06
CA GLN A 39 6.70 12.90 -6.33
C GLN A 39 5.51 12.57 -5.43
N ARG A 40 4.88 13.58 -4.82
CA ARG A 40 3.69 13.41 -4.00
C ARG A 40 2.49 12.98 -4.84
N GLU A 41 2.24 13.64 -5.97
CA GLU A 41 1.17 13.27 -6.90
C GLU A 41 1.35 11.84 -7.44
N GLN A 42 2.58 11.45 -7.76
CA GLN A 42 2.88 10.08 -8.21
C GLN A 42 2.69 9.02 -7.11
N MET A 43 2.81 9.38 -5.84
CA MET A 43 2.48 8.47 -4.73
C MET A 43 0.97 8.36 -4.54
N GLU A 44 0.25 9.46 -4.67
CA GLU A 44 -1.20 9.50 -4.54
C GLU A 44 -1.89 8.64 -5.60
N ILE A 45 -1.44 8.72 -6.87
CA ILE A 45 -1.98 7.87 -7.95
C ILE A 45 -1.76 6.39 -7.64
N ARG A 46 -0.55 6.00 -7.24
CA ARG A 46 -0.24 4.60 -6.89
C ARG A 46 -1.04 4.11 -5.69
N GLN A 47 -1.30 4.97 -4.71
CA GLN A 47 -2.17 4.64 -3.59
C GLN A 47 -3.61 4.39 -4.05
N MET A 48 -4.14 5.25 -4.93
CA MET A 48 -5.48 5.07 -5.49
C MET A 48 -5.62 3.79 -6.32
N GLU A 49 -4.61 3.47 -7.15
CA GLU A 49 -4.57 2.22 -7.92
C GLU A 49 -4.55 1.00 -6.99
N LEU A 50 -3.73 1.05 -5.94
CA LEU A 50 -3.62 -0.05 -4.99
C LEU A 50 -4.88 -0.26 -4.16
N ASP A 51 -5.53 0.83 -3.75
CA ASP A 51 -6.81 0.77 -3.04
C ASP A 51 -7.92 0.24 -3.96
N TRP A 52 -7.86 0.55 -5.26
CA TRP A 52 -8.74 -0.06 -6.25
C TRP A 52 -8.50 -1.58 -6.38
N TYR A 53 -7.25 -2.03 -6.51
CA TYR A 53 -6.92 -3.47 -6.56
C TYR A 53 -7.34 -4.20 -5.28
N THR A 54 -7.05 -3.61 -4.11
CA THR A 54 -7.44 -4.17 -2.81
C THR A 54 -8.96 -4.37 -2.75
N ARG A 55 -9.74 -3.36 -3.16
CA ARG A 55 -11.20 -3.42 -3.13
C ARG A 55 -11.76 -4.51 -4.05
N ASN A 56 -11.12 -4.73 -5.20
CA ASN A 56 -11.50 -5.84 -6.09
C ASN A 56 -11.24 -7.20 -5.45
N TYR A 57 -10.05 -7.40 -4.87
CA TYR A 57 -9.73 -8.66 -4.19
C TYR A 57 -10.60 -8.91 -2.96
N ASP A 58 -10.97 -7.87 -2.22
CA ASP A 58 -11.90 -7.96 -1.10
C ASP A 58 -13.29 -8.42 -1.55
N THR A 59 -13.80 -7.85 -2.65
CA THR A 59 -15.08 -8.26 -3.24
C THR A 59 -15.04 -9.72 -3.71
N MET A 60 -13.95 -10.13 -4.36
CA MET A 60 -13.77 -11.53 -4.79
C MET A 60 -13.69 -12.48 -3.60
N ALA A 61 -12.95 -12.13 -2.55
CA ALA A 61 -12.82 -12.94 -1.34
C ALA A 61 -14.16 -13.10 -0.62
N MET A 62 -14.97 -12.05 -0.57
CA MET A 62 -16.28 -12.08 0.08
C MET A 62 -17.27 -12.98 -0.69
N GLN A 63 -17.26 -12.93 -2.02
CA GLN A 63 -18.06 -13.84 -2.86
C GLN A 63 -17.59 -15.29 -2.73
N ALA A 64 -16.28 -15.52 -2.75
CA ALA A 64 -15.68 -16.84 -2.57
C ALA A 64 -16.05 -17.46 -1.21
N ALA A 65 -15.98 -16.66 -0.14
CA ALA A 65 -16.39 -17.08 1.19
C ALA A 65 -17.89 -17.46 1.26
N MET A 66 -18.75 -16.73 0.55
CA MET A 66 -20.18 -17.04 0.46
C MET A 66 -20.41 -18.38 -0.26
N PHE A 67 -19.75 -18.62 -1.40
CA PHE A 67 -19.84 -19.89 -2.12
C PHE A 67 -19.29 -21.06 -1.30
N ALA A 68 -18.19 -20.86 -0.59
CA ALA A 68 -17.65 -21.86 0.33
C ALA A 68 -18.66 -22.19 1.45
N GLY A 69 -19.33 -21.20 2.02
CA GLY A 69 -20.39 -21.41 3.02
C GLY A 69 -21.53 -22.28 2.50
N PHE A 70 -22.04 -21.97 1.29
CA PHE A 70 -23.09 -22.77 0.67
C PHE A 70 -22.63 -24.18 0.30
N ALA A 71 -21.43 -24.34 -0.24
CA ALA A 71 -20.88 -25.65 -0.55
C ALA A 71 -20.67 -26.51 0.71
N PHE A 72 -20.30 -25.89 1.84
CA PHE A 72 -20.20 -26.58 3.12
C PHE A 72 -21.56 -27.03 3.64
N GLU A 73 -22.60 -26.21 3.54
CA GLU A 73 -23.96 -26.62 3.95
C GLU A 73 -24.44 -27.84 3.14
N GLN A 74 -24.15 -27.84 1.84
CA GLN A 74 -24.51 -28.93 0.93
C GLN A 74 -23.79 -30.25 1.21
N ILE A 75 -22.55 -30.22 1.73
CA ILE A 75 -21.82 -31.46 2.08
C ILE A 75 -22.28 -32.06 3.41
N THR A 76 -22.93 -31.27 4.28
CA THR A 76 -23.42 -31.73 5.59
C THR A 76 -24.82 -32.35 5.56
N GLU A 77 -25.58 -32.13 4.49
CA GLU A 77 -26.91 -32.72 4.33
C GLU A 77 -26.81 -34.22 3.99
N PRO A 78 -27.54 -35.11 4.69
CA PRO A 78 -27.53 -36.53 4.40
C PRO A 78 -28.12 -36.85 3.01
N VAL A 79 -27.43 -37.71 2.26
CA VAL A 79 -27.87 -38.13 0.93
C VAL A 79 -29.07 -39.09 1.05
N PRO A 80 -30.19 -38.85 0.33
CA PRO A 80 -31.37 -39.71 0.41
C PRO A 80 -31.09 -41.13 -0.11
N GLU A 81 -31.65 -42.11 0.61
CA GLU A 81 -31.51 -43.55 0.30
C GLU A 81 -32.20 -43.90 -1.02
N GLY A 82 -31.46 -44.51 -1.96
CA GLY A 82 -31.96 -44.89 -3.29
C GLY A 82 -31.28 -44.19 -4.48
N THR A 83 -30.29 -43.33 -4.22
CA THR A 83 -29.53 -42.62 -5.25
C THR A 83 -28.44 -43.51 -5.88
N ASN A 84 -28.18 -43.33 -7.19
CA ASN A 84 -27.08 -43.99 -7.87
C ASN A 84 -25.73 -43.60 -7.24
N LYS A 85 -24.92 -44.59 -6.82
CA LYS A 85 -23.60 -44.35 -6.19
C LYS A 85 -22.67 -43.44 -6.99
N MET A 86 -22.75 -43.49 -8.32
CA MET A 86 -21.96 -42.60 -9.18
C MET A 86 -22.35 -41.13 -9.01
N LEU A 87 -23.64 -40.84 -8.83
CA LEU A 87 -24.13 -39.48 -8.64
C LEU A 87 -23.70 -38.94 -7.26
N GLU A 88 -23.77 -39.79 -6.24
CA GLU A 88 -23.29 -39.47 -4.88
C GLU A 88 -21.79 -39.14 -4.87
N VAL A 89 -20.96 -39.96 -5.52
CA VAL A 89 -19.52 -39.71 -5.63
C VAL A 89 -19.23 -38.41 -6.38
N VAL A 90 -19.89 -38.19 -7.53
CA VAL A 90 -19.71 -36.96 -8.32
C VAL A 90 -20.14 -35.73 -7.53
N TYR A 91 -21.25 -35.80 -6.79
CA TYR A 91 -21.73 -34.73 -5.92
C TYR A 91 -20.69 -34.38 -4.85
N VAL A 92 -20.20 -35.37 -4.10
CA VAL A 92 -19.21 -35.14 -3.03
C VAL A 92 -17.89 -34.60 -3.60
N VAL A 93 -17.40 -35.16 -4.71
CA VAL A 93 -16.14 -34.70 -5.34
C VAL A 93 -16.26 -33.28 -5.85
N LEU A 94 -17.34 -32.92 -6.53
CA LEU A 94 -17.56 -31.57 -7.03
C LEU A 94 -17.66 -30.57 -5.88
N THR A 95 -18.50 -30.84 -4.88
CA THR A 95 -18.69 -29.96 -3.72
C THR A 95 -17.40 -29.79 -2.90
N ALA A 96 -16.64 -30.87 -2.69
CA ALA A 96 -15.34 -30.80 -2.03
C ALA A 96 -14.30 -30.03 -2.87
N SER A 97 -14.30 -30.19 -4.19
CA SER A 97 -13.41 -29.44 -5.08
C SER A 97 -13.72 -27.95 -5.08
N THR A 98 -14.99 -27.57 -5.11
CA THR A 98 -15.44 -26.17 -4.99
C THR A 98 -14.96 -25.56 -3.69
N LEU A 99 -15.17 -26.23 -2.54
CA LEU A 99 -14.66 -25.78 -1.25
C LEU A 99 -13.14 -25.56 -1.27
N GLY A 100 -12.39 -26.50 -1.85
CA GLY A 100 -10.94 -26.39 -1.99
C GLY A 100 -10.51 -25.18 -2.83
N PHE A 101 -11.14 -24.98 -3.98
CA PHE A 101 -10.82 -23.85 -4.87
C PHE A 101 -11.16 -22.50 -4.24
N GLU A 102 -12.31 -22.35 -3.60
CA GLU A 102 -12.70 -21.11 -2.93
C GLU A 102 -11.74 -20.73 -1.80
N LEU A 103 -11.28 -21.71 -1.01
CA LEU A 103 -10.26 -21.48 0.02
C LEU A 103 -8.91 -21.05 -0.59
N CYS A 104 -8.49 -21.66 -1.70
CA CYS A 104 -7.28 -21.23 -2.42
C CYS A 104 -7.40 -19.78 -2.94
N VAL A 105 -8.56 -19.38 -3.44
CA VAL A 105 -8.84 -18.02 -3.90
C VAL A 105 -8.76 -17.04 -2.73
N CYS A 106 -9.45 -17.32 -1.62
CA CYS A 106 -9.43 -16.49 -0.41
C CYS A 106 -8.00 -16.27 0.12
N MET A 107 -7.18 -17.34 0.16
CA MET A 107 -5.78 -17.24 0.57
C MET A 107 -4.98 -16.34 -0.39
N SER A 108 -5.15 -16.53 -1.69
CA SER A 108 -4.46 -15.74 -2.72
C SER A 108 -4.84 -14.26 -2.64
N CYS A 109 -6.13 -13.94 -2.52
CA CYS A 109 -6.62 -12.57 -2.32
C CYS A 109 -6.02 -11.93 -1.06
N THR A 110 -5.99 -12.67 0.05
CA THR A 110 -5.41 -12.19 1.31
C THR A 110 -3.92 -11.90 1.18
N PHE A 111 -3.17 -12.81 0.56
CA PHE A 111 -1.75 -12.60 0.30
C PHE A 111 -1.50 -11.38 -0.59
N CYS A 112 -2.27 -11.21 -1.67
CA CYS A 112 -2.17 -10.05 -2.55
C CYS A 112 -2.47 -8.74 -1.81
N CYS A 113 -3.49 -8.70 -0.95
CA CYS A 113 -3.84 -7.51 -0.18
C CYS A 113 -2.76 -7.16 0.87
N ILE A 114 -2.18 -8.15 1.56
CA ILE A 114 -1.14 -7.93 2.58
C ILE A 114 0.18 -7.52 1.92
N PHE A 115 0.67 -8.29 0.94
CA PHE A 115 1.92 -8.01 0.26
C PHE A 115 1.84 -6.78 -0.65
N GLY A 116 0.70 -6.57 -1.31
CA GLY A 116 0.45 -5.39 -2.14
C GLY A 116 0.58 -4.10 -1.32
N LYS A 117 -0.17 -3.99 -0.22
CA LYS A 117 -0.07 -2.84 0.69
C LYS A 117 1.33 -2.73 1.32
N GLY A 118 1.93 -3.85 1.68
CA GLY A 118 3.28 -3.90 2.28
C GLY A 118 4.38 -3.36 1.35
N LEU A 119 4.32 -3.68 0.06
CA LEU A 119 5.25 -3.16 -0.94
C LEU A 119 4.98 -1.69 -1.29
N ALA A 120 3.71 -1.27 -1.28
CA ALA A 120 3.30 0.10 -1.59
C ALA A 120 3.75 1.11 -0.54
N LEU A 121 3.59 0.80 0.74
CA LEU A 121 4.01 1.65 1.87
C LEU A 121 5.53 1.75 2.02
N ARG A 122 6.27 0.75 1.52
CA ARG A 122 7.73 0.73 1.55
C ARG A 122 8.29 1.53 0.36
N GLY A 123 7.70 1.41 -0.83
CA GLY A 123 8.26 2.03 -2.03
C GLY A 123 9.66 1.46 -2.36
N PRO A 124 10.28 1.89 -3.48
CA PRO A 124 11.52 1.28 -3.99
C PRO A 124 12.73 1.43 -3.05
N ASN A 125 12.67 2.35 -2.08
CA ASN A 125 13.74 2.59 -1.08
C ASN A 125 13.31 2.30 0.37
N GLY A 126 12.11 1.78 0.62
CA GLY A 126 11.54 1.72 1.98
C GLY A 126 12.26 0.80 2.95
N ALA A 127 12.87 -0.27 2.45
CA ALA A 127 13.70 -1.12 3.30
C ALA A 127 14.92 -0.34 3.82
N ARG A 128 15.49 0.53 2.99
CA ARG A 128 16.64 1.38 3.35
C ARG A 128 16.23 2.54 4.26
N SER A 129 15.08 3.17 4.03
CA SER A 129 14.61 4.28 4.88
C SER A 129 14.17 3.81 6.27
N VAL A 130 13.54 2.63 6.38
CA VAL A 130 13.21 2.02 7.68
C VAL A 130 14.48 1.63 8.43
N HIS A 131 15.47 1.03 7.75
CA HIS A 131 16.74 0.68 8.38
C HIS A 131 17.50 1.91 8.91
N ILE A 132 17.54 2.99 8.12
CA ILE A 132 18.15 4.26 8.54
C ILE A 132 17.36 4.88 9.70
N ALA A 133 16.02 4.81 9.71
CA ALA A 133 15.23 5.32 10.82
C ALA A 133 15.48 4.54 12.13
N ILE A 134 15.62 3.22 12.06
CA ILE A 134 15.96 2.36 13.20
C ILE A 134 17.37 2.68 13.72
N ASP A 135 18.35 2.83 12.82
CA ASP A 135 19.73 3.17 13.18
C ASP A 135 19.85 4.55 13.83
N ASN A 136 18.96 5.50 13.50
CA ASN A 136 18.89 6.81 14.14
C ASN A 136 18.14 6.81 15.47
N LEU A 137 17.27 5.82 15.73
CA LEU A 137 16.54 5.70 16.99
C LEU A 137 17.39 5.07 18.11
N HIS A 138 18.37 4.24 17.73
CA HIS A 138 19.31 3.59 18.66
C HIS A 138 20.51 4.46 19.06
N LYS A 139 20.55 5.72 18.63
CA LYS A 139 21.66 6.65 18.80
C LYS A 139 21.23 7.86 19.63
#